data_AF-A0A7Z9ZM24-F1
#
_entry.id   AF-A0A7Z9ZM24-F1
#
_cell.length_a   1.000
_cell.length_b   1.000
_cell.length_c   1.000
_cell.angle_alpha   90.00
_cell.angle_beta   90.00
_cell.angle_gamma   90.00
#
_symmetry.space_group_name_H-M   'P 1'
#
loop_
_entity.id
_entity.type
_entity.pdbx_description
1 polymer ?
#
loop_
_entity_poly.entity_id
_entity_poly.type
_entity_poly.pdbx_seq_one_letter_code
_entity_poly.pdbx_strand_id
1 'polypeptide(L)' 'MVADFIAFLRLRYAQEPSEEVGPLPALEDETFIGIWRDRVDMTDSSAWVRTVRTREWG' A
#
# COMPACT_ATOMS: atom_id res chain seq x y z
N MET A 1 14.82 22.72 17.86
CA MET A 1 15.88 22.06 17.07
C MET A 1 15.34 20.78 16.46
N VAL A 2 16.01 20.18 15.47
CA VAL A 2 15.60 18.90 14.85
C VAL A 2 15.39 17.79 15.90
N ALA A 3 16.17 17.82 16.99
CA ALA A 3 16.04 16.89 18.11
C ALA A 3 14.65 16.92 18.78
N ASP A 4 14.03 18.10 18.94
CA ASP A 4 12.70 18.24 19.55
C ASP A 4 11.61 17.68 18.63
N PHE A 5 11.79 17.86 17.32
CA PHE A 5 10.89 17.30 16.32
C PHE A 5 10.99 15.77 16.26
N ILE A 6 12.20 15.21 16.35
CA ILE A 6 12.41 13.75 16.46
C ILE A 6 11.78 13.21 17.75
N ALA A 7 11.91 13.91 18.88
CA ALA A 7 11.30 13.50 20.15
C ALA A 7 9.77 13.52 20.07
N PHE A 8 9.18 14.54 19.43
CA PHE A 8 7.75 14.62 19.17
C PHE A 8 7.24 13.47 18.29
N LEU A 9 7.95 13.14 17.21
CA LEU A 9 7.59 12.01 16.35
C LEU A 9 7.62 10.68 17.11
N ARG A 10 8.66 10.44 17.92
CA ARG A 10 8.71 9.26 18.76
C ARG A 10 7.56 9.22 19.76
N LEU A 11 7.25 10.31 20.43
CA LEU A 11 6.12 10.34 21.37
C LEU A 11 4.78 10.04 20.68
N ARG A 12 4.58 10.55 19.45
CA ARG A 12 3.34 10.38 18.70
C ARG A 12 3.16 9.00 18.07
N TYR A 13 4.25 8.35 17.66
CA TYR A 13 4.20 7.09 16.90
C TYR A 13 4.84 5.89 17.63
N ALA A 14 5.49 6.07 18.79
CA ALA A 14 5.98 4.94 19.60
C ALA A 14 4.85 4.18 20.34
N GLN A 15 3.64 4.73 20.27
CA GLN A 15 2.39 4.10 20.69
C GLN A 15 1.42 4.23 19.51
N GLU A 16 1.78 3.75 18.32
CA GLU A 16 0.69 3.11 17.59
C GLU A 16 0.23 2.00 18.53
N PRO A 17 -1.06 1.96 18.94
CA PRO A 17 -1.56 0.72 19.47
C PRO A 17 -1.14 -0.30 18.41
N SER A 18 -0.43 -1.35 18.82
CA SER A 18 -0.72 -2.58 18.13
C SER A 18 -2.22 -2.68 18.34
N GLU A 19 -3.01 -2.34 17.30
CA GLU A 19 -4.23 -3.07 17.07
C GLU A 19 -3.84 -4.50 17.42
N GLU A 20 -4.53 -5.12 18.37
CA GLU A 20 -4.33 -6.55 18.56
C GLU A 20 -4.70 -7.16 17.23
N VAL A 21 -3.72 -7.22 16.32
CA VAL A 21 -3.81 -7.86 15.05
C VAL A 21 -3.77 -9.31 15.50
N GLY A 22 -4.96 -9.84 15.76
CA GLY A 22 -5.18 -11.26 15.76
C GLY A 22 -4.44 -11.84 14.54
N PRO A 23 -3.96 -13.09 14.63
CA PRO A 23 -3.03 -13.66 13.67
C PRO A 23 -3.38 -13.21 12.25
N LEU A 24 -2.42 -12.52 11.60
CA LEU A 24 -2.62 -12.01 10.25
C LEU A 24 -3.22 -13.15 9.41
N PRO A 25 -4.27 -12.89 8.62
CA PRO A 25 -4.79 -13.89 7.72
C PRO A 25 -3.65 -14.40 6.81
N ALA A 26 -3.79 -15.61 6.30
CA ALA A 26 -2.81 -16.09 5.33
C ALA A 26 -2.73 -15.08 4.17
N LEU A 27 -1.55 -14.87 3.61
CA LEU A 27 -1.35 -13.87 2.55
C LEU A 27 -2.35 -14.06 1.39
N GLU A 28 -2.71 -15.30 1.08
CA GLU A 28 -3.72 -15.66 0.07
C GLU A 28 -5.16 -15.24 0.40
N ASP A 29 -5.48 -15.07 1.69
CA ASP A 29 -6.78 -14.62 2.19
C ASP A 29 -6.89 -13.08 2.27
N GLU A 30 -5.79 -12.36 2.02
CA GLU A 30 -5.80 -10.91 1.98
C GLU A 30 -6.64 -10.39 0.82
N THR A 31 -7.57 -9.47 1.10
CA THR A 31 -8.50 -8.91 0.10
C THR A 31 -7.76 -8.20 -1.04
N PHE A 32 -6.53 -7.75 -0.79
CA PHE A 32 -5.67 -7.13 -1.80
C PHE A 32 -5.21 -8.11 -2.89
N ILE A 33 -5.09 -9.40 -2.57
CA ILE A 33 -4.61 -10.40 -3.51
C ILE A 33 -5.72 -10.80 -4.48
N GLY A 34 -5.45 -10.64 -5.77
CA GLY A 34 -6.38 -11.01 -6.83
C GLY A 34 -7.33 -9.90 -7.28
N ILE A 35 -7.23 -8.67 -6.74
CA ILE A 35 -8.00 -7.50 -7.21
C ILE A 35 -7.93 -7.33 -8.74
N TRP A 36 -6.79 -7.68 -9.34
CA TRP A 36 -6.54 -7.53 -10.78
C TRP A 36 -6.67 -8.82 -11.57
N ARG A 37 -7.05 -9.94 -10.94
CA ARG A 37 -7.08 -11.28 -11.56
C ARG A 37 -8.02 -11.34 -12.76
N ASP A 38 -9.18 -10.72 -12.65
CA ASP A 38 -10.23 -10.78 -13.68
C ASP A 38 -10.18 -9.60 -14.66
N ARG A 39 -9.20 -8.71 -14.51
CA ARG A 39 -9.01 -7.56 -15.40
C ARG A 39 -8.28 -7.97 -16.68
N VAL A 40 -9.08 -8.22 -17.70
CA VAL A 40 -8.61 -8.55 -19.05
C VAL A 40 -7.68 -7.48 -19.63
N ASP A 41 -7.89 -6.21 -19.30
CA ASP A 41 -7.07 -5.10 -19.76
C ASP A 41 -5.70 -5.01 -19.06
N MET A 42 -5.49 -5.72 -17.96
CA MET A 42 -4.21 -5.85 -17.26
C MET A 42 -3.47 -7.16 -17.58
N THR A 43 -3.92 -7.91 -18.59
CA THR A 43 -3.20 -9.11 -19.08
C THR A 43 -1.76 -8.79 -19.47
N ASP A 44 -1.54 -7.64 -20.15
CA ASP A 44 -0.22 -7.02 -20.28
C ASP A 44 -0.15 -5.78 -19.38
N SER A 45 0.25 -5.99 -18.13
CA SER A 45 0.39 -4.94 -17.13
C SER A 45 1.37 -3.84 -17.58
N SER A 46 2.39 -4.20 -18.34
CA SER A 46 3.41 -3.27 -18.82
C SER A 46 2.88 -2.35 -19.92
N ALA A 47 2.04 -2.86 -20.82
CA ALA A 47 1.32 -2.05 -21.80
C ALA A 47 0.28 -1.16 -21.11
N TRP A 48 -0.50 -1.74 -20.18
CA TRP A 48 -1.54 -1.01 -19.44
C TRP A 48 -0.99 0.21 -18.71
N VAL A 49 0.10 0.07 -17.94
CA VAL A 49 0.73 1.19 -17.22
C VAL A 49 1.20 2.28 -18.18
N ARG A 50 1.81 1.89 -19.32
CA ARG A 50 2.27 2.87 -20.32
C ARG A 50 1.11 3.66 -20.92
N THR A 51 0.02 2.98 -21.30
CA THR A 51 -1.17 3.63 -21.85
C THR A 51 -1.80 4.59 -20.86
N VAL A 52 -1.98 4.19 -19.60
CA VAL A 52 -2.52 5.07 -18.55
C VAL A 52 -1.64 6.30 -18.36
N ARG A 53 -0.31 6.12 -18.29
CA ARG A 53 0.63 7.23 -18.14
C ARG A 53 0.54 8.22 -19.30
N THR A 54 0.51 7.74 -20.54
CA THR A 54 0.35 8.61 -21.71
C THR A 54 -0.99 9.34 -21.72
N ARG A 55 -2.08 8.66 -21.35
CA ARG A 55 -3.42 9.23 -21.36
C ARG A 55 -3.61 10.33 -20.31
N GLU A 56 -3.13 10.08 -19.10
CA GLU A 56 -3.45 10.93 -17.96
C GLU A 56 -2.35 11.97 -17.67
N TRP A 57 -1.09 11.67 -18.05
CA TRP A 57 0.09 12.46 -17.67
C TRP A 57 1.00 12.79 -18.88
N GLY A 58 0.60 12.41 -20.10
CA GLY A 58 1.36 12.59 -21.34
C GLY A 58 0.89 13.75 -22.20
#